data_AF-A0A5A9NT91-F1
#
_entry.id   AF-A0A5A9NT91-F1
#
_cell.length_a   1.000
_cell.length_b   1.000
_cell.length_c   1.000
_cell.angle_alpha   90.00
_cell.angle_beta   90.00
_cell.angle_gamma   90.00
#
_symmetry.space_group_name_H-M   'P 1'
#
loop_
_entity.id
_entity.type
_entity.pdbx_description
1 polymer ?
#
loop_
_entity_poly.entity_id
_entity_poly.type
_entity_poly.pdbx_seq_one_letter_code
_entity_poly.pdbx_strand_id
1 'polypeptide(L)'
;MNYKELVKEVARLLDKFQEYKQCIDSFTEDAAKELKFLSFFFNVNNLTTQIQEEWSHIYDVSVVHSNWITPLIRWCGEIDKLLDQLASKMSKGSLPKKSPKKITEPKEFNLTQPKPRPLPAVEVIPQQGKPKPVPPTTHKSPKEPDILDEMKQRNRQKALEVLNEAKSQQFRCANPQKSEKTQKVISQILQSRDAELKFDKSYTSGSPSTQKANSLPVKLNTTAILREGALYNRQLEEELQRLEQLSKGASEPSAFLQWQKEMKDKDLQEELAELERRRLEGRISHEEAVLARERVLDRNQRKVQQTKEETAELMRKYAEKRLREEKEMRDLVQQVADGHKNSKAAKAKLQEIKQRIVKEVCEQSRELLSQALEEAQSELSRKMELIRQIHAFESIPLVREKFIDETETAGHDLLCEMSLAELRERLMMLRELQEFEQEERRNWILQEKQMKEELLLDQLDNIALCRSLVEQAAAARSIQVLISELLNSQEEKRMKSELREAVSKDERVLALQKTLEQKQQERRQKKSEKANTKRNEKEPRLGVKNSIHNKQVLEEHQWEELERSLEQQVHGIIQQSSNKTNAGQKRAF
;
A
#
# COMPACT_ATOMS: atom_id res chain seq x y z
N MET A 1 43.84 22.46 21.85
CA MET A 1 43.13 22.33 20.55
C MET A 1 41.89 23.21 20.61
N ASN A 2 41.20 23.46 19.48
CA ASN A 2 39.88 24.07 19.52
C ASN A 2 38.86 22.99 19.95
N TYR A 3 38.24 23.11 21.13
CA TYR A 3 37.28 22.10 21.61
C TYR A 3 36.07 21.93 20.68
N LYS A 4 35.72 22.96 19.90
CA LYS A 4 34.67 22.91 18.87
C LYS A 4 35.05 22.08 17.64
N GLU A 5 36.33 21.79 17.44
CA GLU A 5 36.81 20.80 16.46
C GLU A 5 36.93 19.42 17.12
N LEU A 6 37.38 19.35 18.37
CA LEU A 6 37.44 18.12 19.15
C LEU A 6 36.05 17.43 19.21
N VAL A 7 35.00 18.17 19.54
CA VAL A 7 33.61 17.67 19.54
C VAL A 7 33.11 17.28 18.14
N LYS A 8 33.54 17.95 17.06
CA LYS A 8 33.18 17.56 15.68
C LYS A 8 33.83 16.24 15.28
N GLU A 9 35.08 16.02 15.67
CA GLU A 9 35.80 14.78 15.38
C GLU A 9 35.28 13.63 16.26
N VAL A 10 34.94 13.85 17.54
CA VAL A 10 34.18 12.87 18.34
C VAL A 10 32.85 12.51 17.66
N ALA A 11 32.07 13.50 17.20
CA ALA A 11 30.80 13.23 16.50
C ALA A 11 31.02 12.42 15.22
N ARG A 12 31.99 12.78 14.38
CA ARG A 12 32.38 12.00 13.18
C ARG A 12 32.85 10.58 13.49
N LEU A 13 33.52 10.37 14.60
CA LEU A 13 34.00 9.06 15.04
C LEU A 13 32.83 8.19 15.55
N LEU A 14 31.90 8.77 16.31
CA LEU A 14 30.70 8.08 16.79
C LEU A 14 29.69 7.78 15.67
N ASP A 15 29.46 8.72 14.75
CA ASP A 15 28.64 8.50 13.54
C ASP A 15 29.21 7.38 12.65
N LYS A 16 30.53 7.18 12.68
CA LYS A 16 31.21 6.09 11.98
C LYS A 16 31.19 4.76 12.75
N PHE A 17 31.15 4.75 14.08
CA PHE A 17 31.43 3.54 14.87
C PHE A 17 30.23 2.58 14.89
N GLN A 18 30.40 1.39 14.31
CA GLN A 18 29.32 0.42 14.12
C GLN A 18 29.59 -0.91 14.82
N GLU A 19 29.14 -0.97 16.09
CA GLU A 19 29.35 -1.95 17.18
C GLU A 19 29.44 -3.45 16.81
N TYR A 20 28.83 -3.89 15.70
CA TYR A 20 28.77 -5.31 15.28
C TYR A 20 29.45 -5.63 13.94
N LYS A 21 30.01 -4.66 13.20
CA LYS A 21 30.47 -4.94 11.82
C LYS A 21 31.55 -3.99 11.28
N GLN A 22 32.56 -3.70 12.09
CA GLN A 22 33.77 -2.99 11.65
C GLN A 22 35.03 -3.70 12.12
N CYS A 23 35.84 -4.14 11.15
CA CYS A 23 37.21 -4.60 11.40
C CYS A 23 38.15 -3.37 11.47
N ILE A 24 39.21 -3.49 12.27
CA ILE A 24 40.10 -2.38 12.64
C ILE A 24 40.79 -1.73 11.41
N ASP A 25 40.95 -2.48 10.33
CA ASP A 25 41.70 -2.05 9.15
C ASP A 25 40.91 -1.06 8.25
N SER A 26 39.65 -0.77 8.58
CA SER A 26 38.83 0.29 7.96
C SER A 26 39.15 1.71 8.47
N PHE A 27 39.92 1.83 9.55
CA PHE A 27 40.26 3.10 10.19
C PHE A 27 41.65 3.65 9.78
N THR A 28 42.49 2.87 9.10
CA THR A 28 43.95 3.08 9.10
C THR A 28 44.48 4.09 8.07
N GLU A 29 43.82 5.23 7.85
CA GLU A 29 44.36 6.29 6.98
C GLU A 29 45.43 7.15 7.68
N ASP A 30 45.33 7.38 9.01
CA ASP A 30 46.31 8.21 9.75
C ASP A 30 46.48 7.77 11.22
N ALA A 31 46.67 6.46 11.43
CA ALA A 31 46.65 5.80 12.75
C ALA A 31 47.58 6.44 13.81
N ALA A 32 48.64 7.15 13.40
CA ALA A 32 49.55 7.85 14.31
C ALA A 32 48.94 9.13 14.94
N LYS A 33 47.95 9.74 14.29
CA LYS A 33 47.17 10.87 14.83
C LYS A 33 46.01 10.36 15.68
N GLU A 34 45.31 9.33 15.20
CA GLU A 34 44.17 8.74 15.89
C GLU A 34 44.55 8.09 17.22
N LEU A 35 45.69 7.38 17.29
CA LEU A 35 46.25 6.90 18.56
C LEU A 35 46.44 8.02 19.58
N LYS A 36 47.02 9.16 19.15
CA LYS A 36 47.24 10.32 20.03
C LYS A 36 45.92 10.95 20.47
N PHE A 37 44.94 11.05 19.58
CA PHE A 37 43.61 11.54 19.87
C PHE A 37 42.87 10.65 20.88
N LEU A 38 42.80 9.34 20.62
CA LEU A 38 42.11 8.38 21.47
C LEU A 38 42.79 8.24 22.84
N SER A 39 44.13 8.22 22.90
CA SER A 39 44.87 8.21 24.18
C SER A 39 44.76 9.52 24.97
N PHE A 40 44.39 10.63 24.32
CA PHE A 40 44.09 11.88 25.01
C PHE A 40 42.62 11.91 25.49
N PHE A 41 41.69 11.49 24.63
CA PHE A 41 40.24 11.61 24.87
C PHE A 41 39.69 10.53 25.81
N PHE A 42 40.21 9.30 25.78
CA PHE A 42 39.81 8.21 26.69
C PHE A 42 40.70 8.12 27.95
N ASN A 43 41.59 9.08 28.19
CA ASN A 43 42.28 9.19 29.46
C ASN A 43 41.30 9.64 30.55
N VAL A 44 41.06 8.78 31.55
CA VAL A 44 40.10 9.00 32.65
C VAL A 44 40.32 10.34 33.36
N ASN A 45 41.58 10.78 33.52
CA ASN A 45 41.89 12.06 34.17
C ASN A 45 41.44 13.25 33.30
N ASN A 46 41.63 13.18 31.98
CA ASN A 46 41.21 14.22 31.05
C ASN A 46 39.67 14.25 30.91
N LEU A 47 39.03 13.08 30.94
CA LEU A 47 37.57 12.95 30.92
C LEU A 47 36.93 13.60 32.16
N THR A 48 37.41 13.27 33.35
CA THR A 48 36.81 13.71 34.63
C THR A 48 37.14 15.15 35.03
N THR A 49 38.22 15.72 34.49
CA THR A 49 38.58 17.13 34.68
C THR A 49 38.22 17.94 33.43
N GLN A 50 39.16 18.18 32.53
CA GLN A 50 39.06 19.12 31.41
C GLN A 50 37.81 18.93 30.53
N ILE A 51 37.47 17.69 30.16
CA ILE A 51 36.34 17.43 29.25
C ILE A 51 35.01 17.56 29.99
N GLN A 52 34.90 17.06 31.23
CA GLN A 52 33.71 17.24 32.06
C GLN A 52 33.48 18.72 32.40
N GLU A 53 34.52 19.47 32.72
CA GLU A 53 34.46 20.92 33.02
C GLU A 53 33.98 21.71 31.78
N GLU A 54 34.65 21.59 30.63
CA GLU A 54 34.29 22.27 29.38
C GLU A 54 32.88 21.90 28.88
N TRP A 55 32.43 20.66 29.04
CA TRP A 55 31.05 20.27 28.72
C TRP A 55 30.04 20.77 29.76
N SER A 56 30.43 20.88 31.03
CA SER A 56 29.58 21.44 32.09
C SER A 56 29.38 22.96 32.01
N HIS A 57 30.24 23.65 31.26
CA HIS A 57 29.99 25.06 30.88
C HIS A 57 28.87 25.23 29.84
N ILE A 58 28.39 24.15 29.21
CA ILE A 58 27.35 24.19 28.16
C ILE A 58 26.07 23.44 28.60
N TYR A 59 26.20 22.41 29.45
CA TYR A 59 25.10 21.56 29.92
C TYR A 59 25.22 21.25 31.41
N ASP A 60 24.12 20.90 32.08
CA ASP A 60 24.12 20.60 33.53
C ASP A 60 25.15 19.51 33.91
N VAL A 61 25.94 19.79 34.95
CA VAL A 61 27.01 18.91 35.48
C VAL A 61 26.51 17.48 35.69
N SER A 62 25.30 17.33 36.24
CA SER A 62 24.67 16.04 36.51
C SER A 62 24.40 15.24 35.22
N VAL A 63 23.89 15.90 34.18
CA VAL A 63 23.56 15.31 32.88
C VAL A 63 24.85 14.91 32.13
N VAL A 64 25.85 15.79 32.12
CA VAL A 64 27.18 15.52 31.55
C VAL A 64 27.82 14.31 32.23
N HIS A 65 27.81 14.29 33.56
CA HIS A 65 28.45 13.24 34.34
C HIS A 65 27.73 11.89 34.20
N SER A 66 26.39 11.84 34.31
CA SER A 66 25.63 10.59 34.24
C SER A 66 25.54 10.00 32.84
N ASN A 67 25.36 10.84 31.82
CA ASN A 67 24.99 10.38 30.48
C ASN A 67 26.17 10.32 29.50
N TRP A 68 27.23 11.10 29.72
CA TRP A 68 28.40 11.15 28.83
C TRP A 68 29.66 10.62 29.53
N ILE A 69 30.06 11.18 30.66
CA ILE A 69 31.31 10.80 31.32
C ILE A 69 31.24 9.37 31.90
N THR A 70 30.17 9.01 32.60
CA THR A 70 30.05 7.65 33.20
C THR A 70 30.08 6.54 32.14
N PRO A 71 29.37 6.63 30.99
CA PRO A 71 29.54 5.68 29.89
C PRO A 71 30.93 5.70 29.25
N LEU A 72 31.54 6.86 29.02
CA LEU A 72 32.89 6.95 28.42
C LEU A 72 33.94 6.26 29.30
N ILE A 73 33.88 6.45 30.62
CA ILE A 73 34.77 5.77 31.59
C ILE A 73 34.57 4.24 31.56
N ARG A 74 33.33 3.76 31.37
CA ARG A 74 33.08 2.32 31.20
C ARG A 74 33.75 1.76 29.94
N TRP A 75 33.78 2.51 28.84
CA TRP A 75 34.43 2.10 27.59
C TRP A 75 35.97 2.20 27.61
N CYS A 76 36.57 3.02 28.50
CA CYS A 76 38.03 3.13 28.64
C CYS A 76 38.71 1.75 28.72
N GLY A 77 38.25 0.86 29.61
CA GLY A 77 38.86 -0.46 29.79
C GLY A 77 38.71 -1.45 28.62
N GLU A 78 37.94 -1.11 27.59
CA GLU A 78 37.89 -1.84 26.31
C GLU A 78 38.73 -1.14 25.23
N ILE A 79 38.72 0.19 25.22
CA ILE A 79 39.51 1.03 24.32
C ILE A 79 41.00 0.99 24.67
N ASP A 80 41.39 0.83 25.93
CA ASP A 80 42.78 0.61 26.35
C ASP A 80 43.36 -0.66 25.70
N LYS A 81 42.57 -1.74 25.61
CA LYS A 81 42.97 -2.97 24.91
C LYS A 81 43.12 -2.75 23.39
N LEU A 82 42.38 -1.78 22.84
CA LEU A 82 42.43 -1.39 21.43
C LEU A 82 43.66 -0.48 21.18
N LEU A 83 43.95 0.46 22.08
CA LEU A 83 45.15 1.28 22.10
C LEU A 83 46.42 0.40 22.21
N ASP A 84 46.43 -0.58 23.10
CA ASP A 84 47.49 -1.59 23.21
C ASP A 84 47.67 -2.37 21.90
N GLN A 85 46.57 -2.83 21.29
CA GLN A 85 46.63 -3.54 20.01
C GLN A 85 47.20 -2.66 18.89
N LEU A 86 46.76 -1.41 18.76
CA LEU A 86 47.26 -0.44 17.79
C LEU A 86 48.72 -0.04 18.06
N ALA A 87 49.11 0.21 19.31
CA ALA A 87 50.51 0.45 19.69
C ALA A 87 51.38 -0.79 19.39
N SER A 88 50.83 -2.00 19.57
CA SER A 88 51.50 -3.24 19.19
C SER A 88 51.53 -3.48 17.66
N LYS A 89 50.62 -2.91 16.87
CA LYS A 89 50.72 -2.87 15.39
C LYS A 89 51.81 -1.87 14.98
N MET A 90 51.79 -0.66 15.53
CA MET A 90 52.74 0.43 15.23
C MET A 90 54.20 0.10 15.57
N SER A 91 54.44 -0.55 16.72
CA SER A 91 55.78 -1.02 17.10
C SER A 91 56.27 -2.21 16.27
N LYS A 92 55.36 -2.93 15.59
CA LYS A 92 55.67 -3.96 14.59
C LYS A 92 55.68 -3.33 13.18
N GLY A 93 56.52 -2.30 13.00
CA GLY A 93 56.78 -1.68 11.69
C GLY A 93 57.15 -2.72 10.62
N SER A 94 56.88 -2.38 9.35
CA SER A 94 56.76 -3.31 8.22
C SER A 94 58.05 -4.06 7.82
N LEU A 95 58.40 -5.08 8.60
CA LEU A 95 59.40 -6.09 8.28
C LEU A 95 58.78 -7.49 8.38
N PRO A 96 58.68 -8.26 7.29
CA PRO A 96 58.12 -9.60 7.34
C PRO A 96 59.04 -10.51 8.18
N LYS A 97 58.51 -11.03 9.29
CA LYS A 97 59.20 -12.03 10.12
C LYS A 97 59.45 -13.29 9.29
N LYS A 98 60.63 -13.39 8.67
CA LYS A 98 61.18 -14.64 8.17
C LYS A 98 61.22 -15.62 9.33
N SER A 99 60.46 -16.70 9.24
CA SER A 99 60.62 -17.83 10.16
C SER A 99 62.05 -18.37 10.03
N PRO A 100 62.69 -18.81 11.13
CA PRO A 100 64.01 -19.41 11.05
C PRO A 100 63.92 -20.68 10.19
N LYS A 101 64.68 -20.73 9.10
CA LYS A 101 64.87 -21.98 8.35
C LYS A 101 65.47 -22.99 9.31
N LYS A 102 64.82 -24.14 9.48
CA LYS A 102 65.46 -25.29 10.12
C LYS A 102 66.69 -25.67 9.30
N ILE A 103 67.85 -25.76 9.96
CA ILE A 103 69.06 -26.30 9.35
C ILE A 103 68.87 -27.81 9.22
N THR A 104 69.27 -28.37 8.07
CA THR A 104 69.27 -29.81 7.85
C THR A 104 70.54 -30.41 8.45
N GLU A 105 70.40 -31.19 9.53
CA GLU A 105 71.50 -31.98 10.07
C GLU A 105 71.77 -33.20 9.16
N PRO A 106 73.05 -33.55 8.88
CA PRO A 106 73.36 -34.76 8.11
C PRO A 106 73.02 -36.00 8.93
N LYS A 107 72.12 -36.84 8.41
CA LYS A 107 71.88 -38.17 8.96
C LYS A 107 72.81 -39.17 8.29
N GLU A 108 73.63 -39.86 9.07
CA GLU A 108 74.59 -40.85 8.58
C GLU A 108 73.89 -42.03 7.86
N PHE A 109 74.60 -42.63 6.90
CA PHE A 109 74.04 -43.58 5.95
C PHE A 109 74.19 -45.02 6.44
N ASN A 110 73.07 -45.75 6.51
CA ASN A 110 73.10 -47.19 6.73
C ASN A 110 73.45 -47.91 5.42
N LEU A 111 74.69 -48.42 5.32
CA LEU A 111 75.13 -49.27 4.20
C LEU A 111 74.28 -50.54 4.10
N THR A 112 73.27 -50.49 3.23
CA THR A 112 72.41 -51.63 2.88
C THR A 112 72.21 -51.67 1.38
N GLN A 113 72.09 -52.88 0.83
CA GLN A 113 72.27 -53.15 -0.60
C GLN A 113 71.18 -52.52 -1.48
N PRO A 114 71.51 -52.11 -2.73
CA PRO A 114 70.54 -51.51 -3.63
C PRO A 114 69.44 -52.51 -4.00
N LYS A 115 68.19 -52.19 -3.66
CA LYS A 115 67.03 -52.91 -4.22
C LYS A 115 67.03 -52.79 -5.76
N PRO A 116 66.68 -53.86 -6.50
CA PRO A 116 66.53 -53.77 -7.94
C PRO A 116 65.49 -52.72 -8.31
N ARG A 117 65.77 -51.97 -9.38
CA ARG A 117 64.95 -50.84 -9.83
C ARG A 117 63.61 -51.37 -10.36
N PRO A 118 62.45 -50.99 -9.79
CA PRO A 118 61.17 -51.30 -10.41
C PRO A 118 61.10 -50.66 -11.80
N LEU A 119 60.47 -51.33 -12.74
CA LEU A 119 60.03 -50.66 -13.97
C LEU A 119 59.00 -49.58 -13.60
N PRO A 120 58.86 -48.49 -14.38
CA PRO A 120 57.79 -47.53 -14.18
C PRO A 120 56.46 -48.27 -14.19
N ALA A 121 55.67 -48.13 -13.11
CA ALA A 121 54.29 -48.59 -13.15
C ALA A 121 53.58 -47.81 -14.26
N VAL A 122 52.92 -48.53 -15.17
CA VAL A 122 51.99 -47.90 -16.12
C VAL A 122 51.01 -47.07 -15.31
N GLU A 123 50.76 -45.83 -15.71
CA GLU A 123 49.75 -44.99 -15.05
C GLU A 123 48.38 -45.65 -15.22
N VAL A 124 47.96 -46.37 -14.19
CA VAL A 124 46.62 -46.95 -14.12
C VAL A 124 45.66 -45.78 -14.03
N ILE A 125 45.05 -45.44 -15.16
CA ILE A 125 43.94 -44.49 -15.26
C ILE A 125 42.98 -44.84 -14.11
N PRO A 126 42.67 -43.90 -13.19
CA PRO A 126 41.93 -44.25 -11.98
C PRO A 126 40.58 -44.88 -12.34
N GLN A 127 40.46 -46.20 -12.14
CA GLN A 127 39.24 -46.92 -12.43
C GLN A 127 38.12 -46.32 -11.56
N GLN A 128 37.21 -45.60 -12.22
CA GLN A 128 36.14 -44.92 -11.51
C GLN A 128 35.23 -45.98 -10.90
N GLY A 129 35.28 -46.09 -9.56
CA GLY A 129 34.44 -47.03 -8.83
C GLY A 129 32.98 -46.81 -9.21
N LYS A 130 32.27 -47.91 -9.52
CA LYS A 130 30.93 -47.93 -10.12
C LYS A 130 30.06 -46.76 -9.62
N PRO A 131 29.45 -45.96 -10.51
CA PRO A 131 28.75 -44.75 -10.11
C PRO A 131 27.71 -45.08 -9.05
N LYS A 132 27.82 -44.39 -7.90
CA LYS A 132 26.89 -44.58 -6.78
C LYS A 132 25.47 -44.36 -7.31
N PRO A 133 24.49 -45.22 -7.00
CA PRO A 133 23.14 -45.11 -7.53
C PRO A 133 22.62 -43.70 -7.26
N VAL A 134 22.13 -43.04 -8.32
CA VAL A 134 21.76 -41.63 -8.29
C VAL A 134 20.83 -41.39 -7.09
N PRO A 135 21.17 -40.50 -6.15
CA PRO A 135 20.45 -40.42 -4.89
C PRO A 135 18.98 -40.07 -5.15
N PRO A 136 18.03 -40.62 -4.38
CA PRO A 136 16.58 -40.45 -4.62
C PRO A 136 16.07 -39.02 -4.39
N THR A 137 16.97 -38.07 -4.16
CA THR A 137 16.75 -36.62 -4.26
C THR A 137 16.69 -36.12 -5.70
N THR A 138 17.38 -36.74 -6.66
CA THR A 138 17.47 -36.26 -8.05
C THR A 138 16.17 -36.39 -8.83
N HIS A 139 15.27 -37.29 -8.41
CA HIS A 139 13.91 -37.42 -8.95
C HIS A 139 12.84 -36.72 -8.11
N LYS A 140 13.23 -35.99 -7.05
CA LYS A 140 12.32 -35.15 -6.27
C LYS A 140 12.45 -33.71 -6.76
N SER A 141 11.35 -32.97 -6.71
CA SER A 141 11.39 -31.53 -6.95
C SER A 141 12.38 -30.89 -5.96
N PRO A 142 13.16 -29.87 -6.39
CA PRO A 142 14.00 -29.10 -5.48
C PRO A 142 13.15 -28.51 -4.36
N LYS A 143 13.73 -28.39 -3.16
CA LYS A 143 13.06 -27.77 -2.02
C LYS A 143 13.13 -26.24 -2.06
N GLU A 144 13.96 -25.67 -2.94
CA GLU A 144 14.05 -24.21 -3.11
C GLU A 144 12.69 -23.49 -3.28
N PRO A 145 11.72 -23.92 -4.13
CA PRO A 145 10.39 -23.31 -4.19
C PRO A 145 9.65 -23.33 -2.84
N ASP A 146 9.61 -24.47 -2.15
CA ASP A 146 8.92 -24.61 -0.87
C ASP A 146 9.56 -23.72 0.21
N ILE A 147 10.90 -23.70 0.26
CA ILE A 147 11.69 -22.85 1.16
C ILE A 147 11.50 -21.37 0.82
N LEU A 148 11.40 -21.00 -0.46
CA LEU A 148 11.12 -19.64 -0.90
C LEU A 148 9.70 -19.20 -0.54
N ASP A 149 8.70 -20.09 -0.59
CA ASP A 149 7.33 -19.77 -0.18
C ASP A 149 7.18 -19.73 1.35
N GLU A 150 7.85 -20.61 2.10
CA GLU A 150 8.03 -20.46 3.55
C GLU A 150 8.70 -19.13 3.91
N MET A 151 9.76 -18.73 3.18
CA MET A 151 10.46 -17.47 3.42
C MET A 151 9.59 -16.25 3.04
N LYS A 152 8.77 -16.32 1.99
CA LYS A 152 7.75 -15.29 1.69
C LYS A 152 6.70 -15.21 2.80
N GLN A 153 6.25 -16.34 3.34
CA GLN A 153 5.28 -16.37 4.45
C GLN A 153 5.88 -15.81 5.74
N ARG A 154 7.09 -16.22 6.14
CA ARG A 154 7.81 -15.65 7.29
C ARG A 154 8.12 -14.17 7.10
N ASN A 155 8.50 -13.74 5.90
CA ASN A 155 8.70 -12.31 5.61
C ASN A 155 7.38 -11.52 5.63
N ARG A 156 6.25 -12.11 5.23
CA ARG A 156 4.92 -11.51 5.35
C ARG A 156 4.46 -11.42 6.82
N GLN A 157 4.69 -12.45 7.62
CA GLN A 157 4.45 -12.44 9.07
C GLN A 157 5.31 -11.35 9.73
N LYS A 158 6.62 -11.36 9.51
CA LYS A 158 7.54 -10.32 9.98
C LYS A 158 7.14 -8.93 9.51
N ALA A 159 6.68 -8.74 8.28
CA ALA A 159 6.20 -7.45 7.78
C ALA A 159 4.89 -6.99 8.45
N LEU A 160 4.01 -7.91 8.85
CA LEU A 160 2.79 -7.62 9.62
C LEU A 160 3.11 -7.34 11.09
N GLU A 161 4.02 -8.09 11.71
CA GLU A 161 4.58 -7.82 13.05
C GLU A 161 5.20 -6.42 13.09
N VAL A 162 6.08 -6.12 12.15
CA VAL A 162 6.69 -4.80 11.88
C VAL A 162 5.67 -3.68 11.72
N LEU A 163 4.57 -3.95 11.02
CA LEU A 163 3.49 -2.97 10.80
C LEU A 163 2.63 -2.80 12.06
N ASN A 164 2.52 -3.84 12.90
CA ASN A 164 1.80 -3.84 14.17
C ASN A 164 2.62 -3.27 15.34
N GLU A 165 3.94 -3.42 15.29
CA GLU A 165 4.95 -2.76 16.13
C GLU A 165 4.89 -1.25 15.87
N ALA A 166 5.04 -0.85 14.61
CA ALA A 166 4.87 0.53 14.16
C ALA A 166 3.48 1.09 14.43
N LYS A 167 2.42 0.26 14.37
CA LYS A 167 1.12 0.66 14.89
C LYS A 167 1.26 1.05 16.36
N SER A 168 1.59 0.09 17.21
CA SER A 168 1.60 0.20 18.67
C SER A 168 2.50 1.31 19.25
N GLN A 169 3.42 1.89 18.46
CA GLN A 169 4.51 2.73 18.95
C GLN A 169 4.44 4.22 18.60
N GLN A 170 3.55 4.67 17.71
CA GLN A 170 3.50 6.07 17.25
C GLN A 170 3.34 7.14 18.34
N PHE A 171 3.83 8.34 18.05
CA PHE A 171 3.36 9.57 18.64
C PHE A 171 1.89 9.85 18.35
N ARG A 172 1.26 10.52 19.30
CA ARG A 172 -0.10 11.05 19.18
C ARG A 172 -0.14 12.33 18.31
N CYS A 173 0.57 12.34 17.17
CA CYS A 173 0.68 13.46 16.23
C CYS A 173 0.66 13.12 14.72
N ALA A 174 0.94 11.86 14.33
CA ALA A 174 1.14 11.48 12.92
C ALA A 174 0.01 10.59 12.34
N ASN A 175 -1.14 10.48 13.01
CA ASN A 175 -2.19 9.54 12.62
C ASN A 175 -3.41 10.27 12.02
N PRO A 176 -3.92 9.84 10.85
CA PRO A 176 -4.86 10.67 10.09
C PRO A 176 -6.30 10.62 10.61
N GLN A 177 -6.78 9.45 11.08
CA GLN A 177 -8.12 9.43 11.66
C GLN A 177 -8.09 10.26 12.94
N LYS A 178 -9.14 11.05 13.10
CA LYS A 178 -9.53 11.46 14.44
C LYS A 178 -10.18 10.21 15.07
N SER A 179 -9.97 9.96 16.35
CA SER A 179 -11.09 9.84 17.31
C SER A 179 -11.86 8.46 17.75
N GLU A 180 -11.93 8.06 19.09
CA GLU A 180 -12.85 7.50 20.23
C GLU A 180 -13.46 8.32 21.55
N LYS A 181 -13.11 9.57 22.08
CA LYS A 181 -14.01 10.71 22.61
C LYS A 181 -14.40 12.12 21.89
N THR A 182 -13.83 12.63 20.77
CA THR A 182 -14.16 13.70 19.73
C THR A 182 -14.81 13.50 18.26
N GLN A 183 -14.85 12.42 17.40
CA GLN A 183 -15.44 12.38 16.01
C GLN A 183 -16.92 12.81 15.95
N LYS A 184 -17.85 12.35 16.80
CA LYS A 184 -19.19 13.00 16.87
C LYS A 184 -19.18 14.36 17.52
N VAL A 185 -18.06 14.98 17.90
CA VAL A 185 -18.08 16.46 17.92
C VAL A 185 -18.20 16.93 16.47
N ILE A 186 -17.43 16.36 15.53
CA ILE A 186 -17.56 16.61 14.08
C ILE A 186 -18.89 16.10 13.52
N SER A 187 -19.35 14.87 13.82
CA SER A 187 -20.64 14.38 13.29
C SER A 187 -21.88 14.83 14.07
N GLN A 188 -21.78 15.33 15.31
CA GLN A 188 -22.84 16.15 15.95
C GLN A 188 -22.86 17.53 15.31
N ILE A 189 -21.71 18.13 14.98
CA ILE A 189 -21.64 19.38 14.20
C ILE A 189 -22.26 19.18 12.81
N LEU A 190 -21.95 18.08 12.10
CA LEU A 190 -22.63 17.73 10.84
C LEU A 190 -24.12 17.55 11.06
N GLN A 191 -24.56 16.70 12.00
CA GLN A 191 -25.99 16.49 12.28
C GLN A 191 -26.72 17.79 12.71
N SER A 192 -26.03 18.72 13.38
CA SER A 192 -26.59 20.05 13.72
C SER A 192 -26.73 20.89 12.45
N ARG A 193 -25.68 20.96 11.63
CA ARG A 193 -25.66 21.72 10.37
C ARG A 193 -26.63 21.14 9.34
N ASP A 194 -26.77 19.82 9.26
CA ASP A 194 -27.72 19.10 8.42
C ASP A 194 -29.16 19.20 8.98
N ALA A 195 -29.33 19.55 10.25
CA ALA A 195 -30.64 19.89 10.84
C ALA A 195 -31.01 21.37 10.66
N GLU A 196 -30.02 22.26 10.56
CA GLU A 196 -30.16 23.67 10.14
C GLU A 196 -30.47 23.76 8.64
N LEU A 197 -29.71 23.07 7.79
CA LEU A 197 -29.82 23.01 6.32
C LEU A 197 -31.02 22.18 5.82
N LYS A 198 -32.08 22.02 6.63
CA LYS A 198 -33.32 21.38 6.18
C LYS A 198 -34.20 22.40 5.46
N PHE A 199 -33.84 22.70 4.22
CA PHE A 199 -34.63 23.55 3.32
C PHE A 199 -36.06 22.99 3.13
N ASP A 200 -36.22 21.67 3.10
CA ASP A 200 -37.51 20.97 3.02
C ASP A 200 -38.18 20.71 4.39
N LYS A 201 -37.82 21.44 5.45
CA LYS A 201 -38.66 21.52 6.65
C LYS A 201 -39.95 22.24 6.29
N SER A 202 -41.01 21.49 6.06
CA SER A 202 -42.36 22.02 6.27
C SER A 202 -42.45 22.51 7.72
N TYR A 203 -42.59 23.83 7.90
CA TYR A 203 -42.90 24.45 9.19
C TYR A 203 -44.35 24.14 9.58
N THR A 204 -44.61 22.86 9.81
CA THR A 204 -45.71 22.45 10.66
C THR A 204 -45.41 22.99 12.05
N SER A 205 -46.24 23.90 12.55
CA SER A 205 -46.39 24.07 13.98
C SER A 205 -46.75 22.70 14.53
N GLY A 206 -45.81 22.07 15.24
CA GLY A 206 -45.92 20.67 15.65
C GLY A 206 -47.28 20.44 16.28
N SER A 207 -48.04 19.45 15.77
CA SER A 207 -49.47 19.36 16.05
C SER A 207 -49.73 19.39 17.56
N PRO A 208 -50.68 20.20 18.03
CA PRO A 208 -50.94 20.32 19.45
C PRO A 208 -51.23 18.92 20.00
N SER A 209 -50.67 18.60 21.18
CA SER A 209 -50.68 17.25 21.78
C SER A 209 -52.08 16.77 22.24
N THR A 210 -53.13 17.40 21.73
CA THR A 210 -54.55 17.11 21.90
C THR A 210 -55.04 16.05 20.91
N GLN A 211 -54.22 15.02 20.65
CA GLN A 211 -54.60 13.80 19.92
C GLN A 211 -54.55 12.53 20.79
N LYS A 212 -54.67 12.70 22.12
CA LYS A 212 -55.41 11.69 22.89
C LYS A 212 -56.90 11.90 22.62
N ALA A 213 -57.59 10.84 22.25
CA ALA A 213 -59.02 10.86 21.93
C ALA A 213 -59.86 11.05 23.20
N ASN A 214 -59.87 12.27 23.73
CA ASN A 214 -60.83 12.70 24.74
C ASN A 214 -62.20 12.80 24.08
N SER A 215 -62.89 11.67 23.93
CA SER A 215 -64.28 11.55 23.49
C SER A 215 -65.25 12.02 24.59
N LEU A 216 -64.98 13.22 25.10
CA LEU A 216 -65.89 13.99 25.93
C LEU A 216 -66.46 15.07 25.01
N PRO A 217 -67.80 15.25 24.93
CA PRO A 217 -68.39 16.28 24.10
C PRO A 217 -67.99 17.66 24.65
N VAL A 218 -66.97 18.26 24.04
CA VAL A 218 -66.53 19.63 24.37
C VAL A 218 -67.70 20.56 24.03
N LYS A 219 -68.43 21.01 25.06
CA LYS A 219 -69.55 21.93 24.91
C LYS A 219 -69.04 23.23 24.29
N LEU A 220 -69.21 23.36 22.98
CA LEU A 220 -68.72 24.52 22.23
C LEU A 220 -69.40 25.78 22.76
N ASN A 221 -68.58 26.81 23.00
CA ASN A 221 -69.11 28.14 23.32
C ASN A 221 -69.85 28.70 22.09
N THR A 222 -70.87 29.54 22.30
CA THR A 222 -71.65 30.15 21.22
C THR A 222 -70.76 30.87 20.20
N THR A 223 -69.73 31.55 20.71
CA THR A 223 -68.70 32.23 19.91
C THR A 223 -67.76 31.29 19.14
N ALA A 224 -67.63 30.03 19.55
CA ALA A 224 -66.87 29.02 18.81
C ALA A 224 -67.71 28.46 17.65
N ILE A 225 -68.97 28.11 17.92
CA ILE A 225 -69.95 27.63 16.92
C ILE A 225 -70.04 28.65 15.77
N LEU A 226 -70.30 29.92 16.07
CA LEU A 226 -70.46 30.96 15.05
C LEU A 226 -69.17 31.26 14.25
N ARG A 227 -67.98 31.07 14.86
CA ARG A 227 -66.69 31.24 14.14
C ARG A 227 -66.41 30.07 13.20
N GLU A 228 -66.76 28.86 13.59
CA GLU A 228 -66.54 27.66 12.79
C GLU A 228 -67.55 27.58 11.62
N GLY A 229 -68.82 27.91 11.86
CA GLY A 229 -69.83 28.05 10.79
C GLY A 229 -69.44 29.13 9.77
N ALA A 230 -69.00 30.31 10.21
CA ALA A 230 -68.52 31.37 9.32
C ALA A 230 -67.30 30.96 8.48
N LEU A 231 -66.41 30.09 9.01
CA LEU A 231 -65.28 29.54 8.27
C LEU A 231 -65.74 28.59 7.16
N TYR A 232 -66.66 27.67 7.47
CA TYR A 232 -67.19 26.73 6.47
C TYR A 232 -68.02 27.43 5.39
N ASN A 233 -68.84 28.42 5.75
CA ASN A 233 -69.58 29.24 4.78
C ASN A 233 -68.64 29.92 3.78
N ARG A 234 -67.54 30.52 4.27
CA ARG A 234 -66.51 31.12 3.41
C ARG A 234 -65.83 30.10 2.49
N GLN A 235 -65.52 28.90 2.97
CA GLN A 235 -64.93 27.84 2.13
C GLN A 235 -65.91 27.41 1.02
N LEU A 236 -67.20 27.35 1.32
CA LEU A 236 -68.25 27.05 0.35
C LEU A 236 -68.41 28.18 -0.68
N GLU A 237 -68.32 29.45 -0.28
CA GLU A 237 -68.27 30.60 -1.19
C GLU A 237 -67.03 30.56 -2.11
N GLU A 238 -65.86 30.19 -1.58
CA GLU A 238 -64.60 30.10 -2.35
C GLU A 238 -64.64 28.97 -3.40
N GLU A 239 -65.17 27.78 -3.09
CA GLU A 239 -65.37 26.71 -4.08
C GLU A 239 -66.52 27.03 -5.07
N LEU A 240 -67.59 27.72 -4.66
CA LEU A 240 -68.62 28.20 -5.58
C LEU A 240 -68.04 29.18 -6.61
N GLN A 241 -67.19 30.13 -6.18
CA GLN A 241 -66.48 31.04 -7.08
C GLN A 241 -65.54 30.30 -8.04
N ARG A 242 -64.86 29.23 -7.58
CA ARG A 242 -64.03 28.38 -8.45
C ARG A 242 -64.87 27.67 -9.51
N LEU A 243 -66.00 27.07 -9.14
CA LEU A 243 -66.92 26.41 -10.09
C LEU A 243 -67.51 27.42 -11.10
N GLU A 244 -67.77 28.65 -10.67
CA GLU A 244 -68.22 29.74 -11.54
C GLU A 244 -67.13 30.22 -12.52
N GLN A 245 -65.86 30.21 -12.11
CA GLN A 245 -64.73 30.50 -13.02
C GLN A 245 -64.54 29.39 -14.06
N LEU A 246 -64.69 28.13 -13.66
CA LEU A 246 -64.64 26.99 -14.59
C LEU A 246 -65.82 27.04 -15.59
N SER A 247 -67.03 27.40 -15.16
CA SER A 247 -68.18 27.55 -16.08
C SER A 247 -68.03 28.72 -17.05
N LYS A 248 -67.28 29.77 -16.68
CA LYS A 248 -66.85 30.88 -17.56
C LYS A 248 -65.71 30.50 -18.53
N GLY A 249 -65.24 29.25 -18.51
CA GLY A 249 -64.21 28.75 -19.43
C GLY A 249 -62.77 28.92 -18.95
N ALA A 250 -62.53 29.13 -17.66
CA ALA A 250 -61.19 29.03 -17.09
C ALA A 250 -60.65 27.59 -17.25
N SER A 251 -59.38 27.44 -17.60
CA SER A 251 -58.72 26.14 -17.80
C SER A 251 -57.77 25.81 -16.64
N GLU A 252 -57.86 24.58 -16.13
CA GLU A 252 -56.97 24.08 -15.08
C GLU A 252 -55.52 23.97 -15.60
N PRO A 253 -54.48 24.40 -14.84
CA PRO A 253 -53.09 24.52 -15.31
C PRO A 253 -52.36 23.18 -15.57
N SER A 254 -53.09 22.05 -15.54
CA SER A 254 -52.56 20.69 -15.68
C SER A 254 -51.68 20.49 -16.93
N ALA A 255 -52.12 20.99 -18.09
CA ALA A 255 -51.38 20.83 -19.35
C ALA A 255 -50.00 21.54 -19.33
N PHE A 256 -49.91 22.72 -18.69
CA PHE A 256 -48.62 23.42 -18.52
C PHE A 256 -47.70 22.66 -17.55
N LEU A 257 -48.25 22.10 -16.46
CA LEU A 257 -47.49 21.30 -15.51
C LEU A 257 -47.01 19.97 -16.11
N GLN A 258 -47.78 19.36 -17.01
CA GLN A 258 -47.38 18.18 -17.78
C GLN A 258 -46.22 18.51 -18.74
N TRP A 259 -46.36 19.56 -19.57
CA TRP A 259 -45.28 20.03 -20.44
C TRP A 259 -44.01 20.38 -19.66
N GLN A 260 -44.12 21.04 -18.51
CA GLN A 260 -42.96 21.38 -17.69
C GLN A 260 -42.25 20.14 -17.10
N LYS A 261 -42.98 19.05 -16.81
CA LYS A 261 -42.37 17.76 -16.44
C LYS A 261 -41.65 17.14 -17.64
N GLU A 262 -42.31 17.07 -18.80
CA GLU A 262 -41.71 16.50 -20.01
C GLU A 262 -40.41 17.19 -20.44
N MET A 263 -40.30 18.52 -20.28
CA MET A 263 -39.05 19.23 -20.58
C MET A 263 -37.94 18.82 -19.60
N LYS A 264 -38.22 18.82 -18.29
CA LYS A 264 -37.26 18.39 -17.25
C LYS A 264 -36.82 16.94 -17.44
N ASP A 265 -37.74 16.06 -17.82
CA ASP A 265 -37.42 14.66 -18.10
C ASP A 265 -36.54 14.52 -19.35
N LYS A 266 -36.73 15.36 -20.38
CA LYS A 266 -35.89 15.43 -21.60
C LYS A 266 -34.48 15.92 -21.27
N ASP A 267 -34.37 17.05 -20.55
CA ASP A 267 -33.09 17.62 -20.08
C ASP A 267 -32.27 16.56 -19.30
N LEU A 268 -32.94 15.81 -18.41
CA LEU A 268 -32.32 14.75 -17.61
C LEU A 268 -31.82 13.56 -18.46
N GLN A 269 -32.45 13.23 -19.59
CA GLN A 269 -31.92 12.18 -20.49
C GLN A 269 -30.62 12.64 -21.13
N GLU A 270 -30.56 13.90 -21.56
CA GLU A 270 -29.37 14.47 -22.19
C GLU A 270 -28.19 14.57 -21.22
N GLU A 271 -28.41 14.98 -19.96
CA GLU A 271 -27.38 14.95 -18.91
C GLU A 271 -26.84 13.54 -18.65
N LEU A 272 -27.73 12.54 -18.54
CA LEU A 272 -27.33 11.15 -18.32
C LEU A 272 -26.58 10.56 -19.53
N ALA A 273 -26.96 10.95 -20.75
CA ALA A 273 -26.27 10.60 -21.99
C ALA A 273 -24.86 11.19 -22.02
N GLU A 274 -24.71 12.48 -21.73
CA GLU A 274 -23.41 13.16 -21.61
C GLU A 274 -22.50 12.48 -20.58
N LEU A 275 -23.04 12.09 -19.42
CA LEU A 275 -22.27 11.41 -18.37
C LEU A 275 -21.75 10.03 -18.82
N GLU A 276 -22.58 9.20 -19.46
CA GLU A 276 -22.12 7.90 -20.00
C GLU A 276 -21.15 8.08 -21.18
N ARG A 277 -21.34 9.09 -22.03
CA ARG A 277 -20.37 9.46 -23.07
C ARG A 277 -18.99 9.79 -22.47
N ARG A 278 -18.92 10.73 -21.53
CA ARG A 278 -17.67 11.13 -20.85
C ARG A 278 -16.99 9.93 -20.16
N ARG A 279 -17.78 9.03 -19.56
CA ARG A 279 -17.30 7.77 -18.95
C ARG A 279 -16.70 6.81 -19.98
N LEU A 280 -17.32 6.67 -21.16
CA LEU A 280 -16.80 5.82 -22.24
C LEU A 280 -15.57 6.44 -22.91
N GLU A 281 -15.56 7.74 -23.15
CA GLU A 281 -14.41 8.49 -23.68
C GLU A 281 -13.18 8.35 -22.76
N GLY A 282 -13.36 8.43 -21.45
CA GLY A 282 -12.29 8.16 -20.47
C GLY A 282 -11.77 6.71 -20.50
N ARG A 283 -12.65 5.73 -20.74
CA ARG A 283 -12.27 4.31 -20.90
C ARG A 283 -11.53 4.05 -22.23
N ILE A 284 -11.96 4.68 -23.32
CA ILE A 284 -11.28 4.62 -24.63
C ILE A 284 -9.87 5.20 -24.49
N SER A 285 -9.75 6.39 -23.90
CA SER A 285 -8.47 7.06 -23.65
C SER A 285 -7.50 6.17 -22.84
N HIS A 286 -8.01 5.43 -21.84
CA HIS A 286 -7.19 4.46 -21.10
C HIS A 286 -6.66 3.31 -21.98
N GLU A 287 -7.52 2.65 -22.77
CA GLU A 287 -7.09 1.57 -23.66
C GLU A 287 -6.14 2.08 -24.76
N GLU A 288 -6.37 3.28 -25.30
CA GLU A 288 -5.46 3.93 -26.24
C GLU A 288 -4.11 4.28 -25.62
N ALA A 289 -4.06 4.76 -24.38
CA ALA A 289 -2.82 5.01 -23.66
C ALA A 289 -2.03 3.71 -23.41
N VAL A 290 -2.70 2.58 -23.16
CA VAL A 290 -2.05 1.27 -23.06
C VAL A 290 -1.51 0.82 -24.43
N LEU A 291 -2.31 0.93 -25.49
CA LEU A 291 -1.88 0.61 -26.86
C LEU A 291 -0.73 1.50 -27.34
N ALA A 292 -0.69 2.76 -26.94
CA ALA A 292 0.40 3.69 -27.22
C ALA A 292 1.69 3.29 -26.48
N ARG A 293 1.60 2.91 -25.19
CA ARG A 293 2.74 2.36 -24.42
C ARG A 293 3.30 1.09 -25.08
N GLU A 294 2.43 0.19 -25.54
CA GLU A 294 2.86 -1.00 -26.30
C GLU A 294 3.58 -0.61 -27.60
N ARG A 295 3.03 0.31 -28.41
CA ARG A 295 3.69 0.83 -29.63
C ARG A 295 5.06 1.45 -29.36
N VAL A 296 5.27 2.11 -28.20
CA VAL A 296 6.58 2.65 -27.78
C VAL A 296 7.55 1.54 -27.39
N LEU A 297 7.11 0.54 -26.62
CA LEU A 297 7.95 -0.61 -26.26
C LEU A 297 8.42 -1.38 -27.50
N ASP A 298 7.54 -1.61 -28.47
CA ASP A 298 7.85 -2.35 -29.70
C ASP A 298 8.82 -1.57 -30.59
N ARG A 299 8.72 -0.23 -30.65
CA ARG A 299 9.71 0.65 -31.30
C ARG A 299 11.07 0.59 -30.61
N ASN A 300 11.10 0.59 -29.28
CA ASN A 300 12.34 0.52 -28.50
C ASN A 300 13.03 -0.84 -28.65
N GLN A 301 12.26 -1.94 -28.72
CA GLN A 301 12.80 -3.27 -29.01
C GLN A 301 13.50 -3.33 -30.36
N ARG A 302 12.90 -2.75 -31.41
CA ARG A 302 13.51 -2.67 -32.76
C ARG A 302 14.81 -1.87 -32.75
N LYS A 303 14.85 -0.72 -32.07
CA LYS A 303 16.10 0.06 -31.89
C LYS A 303 17.19 -0.72 -31.13
N VAL A 304 16.81 -1.52 -30.14
CA VAL A 304 17.74 -2.40 -29.39
C VAL A 304 18.19 -3.61 -30.22
N GLN A 305 17.44 -4.02 -31.24
CA GLN A 305 17.89 -5.02 -32.23
C GLN A 305 18.88 -4.39 -33.22
N GLN A 306 18.53 -3.25 -33.82
CA GLN A 306 19.40 -2.52 -34.76
C GLN A 306 20.76 -2.17 -34.14
N THR A 307 20.78 -1.60 -32.93
CA THR A 307 22.04 -1.29 -32.23
C THR A 307 22.86 -2.53 -31.84
N LYS A 308 22.24 -3.71 -31.68
CA LYS A 308 22.97 -4.99 -31.51
C LYS A 308 23.54 -5.50 -32.83
N GLU A 309 22.86 -5.29 -33.94
CA GLU A 309 23.32 -5.64 -35.28
C GLU A 309 24.51 -4.73 -35.69
N GLU A 310 24.38 -3.42 -35.51
CA GLU A 310 25.44 -2.41 -35.70
C GLU A 310 26.69 -2.72 -34.85
N THR A 311 26.53 -3.03 -33.56
CA THR A 311 27.67 -3.38 -32.70
C THR A 311 28.26 -4.75 -33.02
N ALA A 312 27.47 -5.73 -33.47
CA ALA A 312 27.98 -7.00 -33.97
C ALA A 312 28.77 -6.83 -35.29
N GLU A 313 28.33 -5.95 -36.19
CA GLU A 313 29.11 -5.58 -37.38
C GLU A 313 30.42 -4.87 -37.01
N LEU A 314 30.39 -3.94 -36.05
CA LEU A 314 31.59 -3.25 -35.58
C LEU A 314 32.59 -4.24 -34.96
N MET A 315 32.11 -5.21 -34.18
CA MET A 315 32.94 -6.29 -33.64
C MET A 315 33.51 -7.21 -34.73
N ARG A 316 32.75 -7.53 -35.79
CA ARG A 316 33.27 -8.25 -36.97
C ARG A 316 34.38 -7.47 -37.67
N LYS A 317 34.15 -6.19 -37.95
CA LYS A 317 35.13 -5.28 -38.57
C LYS A 317 36.40 -5.15 -37.71
N TYR A 318 36.27 -5.11 -36.38
CA TYR A 318 37.41 -5.13 -35.45
C TYR A 318 38.14 -6.47 -35.43
N ALA A 319 37.43 -7.60 -35.41
CA ALA A 319 38.04 -8.94 -35.44
C ALA A 319 38.79 -9.19 -36.75
N GLU A 320 38.23 -8.77 -37.90
CA GLU A 320 38.94 -8.78 -39.18
C GLU A 320 40.19 -7.90 -39.15
N LYS A 321 40.10 -6.67 -38.60
CA LYS A 321 41.27 -5.78 -38.49
C LYS A 321 42.35 -6.40 -37.61
N ARG A 322 41.99 -7.03 -36.47
CA ARG A 322 42.92 -7.78 -35.63
C ARG A 322 43.53 -8.98 -36.37
N LEU A 323 42.77 -9.71 -37.17
CA LEU A 323 43.30 -10.82 -37.98
C LEU A 323 44.24 -10.34 -39.11
N ARG A 324 44.05 -9.11 -39.63
CA ARG A 324 44.98 -8.46 -40.56
C ARG A 324 46.24 -7.99 -39.85
N GLU A 325 46.11 -7.26 -38.74
CA GLU A 325 47.23 -6.85 -37.89
C GLU A 325 48.05 -8.05 -37.38
N GLU A 326 47.40 -9.17 -37.05
CA GLU A 326 48.10 -10.39 -36.64
C GLU A 326 48.83 -11.06 -37.82
N LYS A 327 48.27 -11.02 -39.05
CA LYS A 327 48.99 -11.45 -40.26
C LYS A 327 50.17 -10.54 -40.55
N GLU A 328 49.98 -9.22 -40.56
CA GLU A 328 51.03 -8.23 -40.75
C GLU A 328 52.13 -8.36 -39.68
N MET A 329 51.77 -8.61 -38.41
CA MET A 329 52.74 -8.92 -37.35
C MET A 329 53.39 -10.30 -37.52
N ARG A 330 52.67 -11.34 -37.98
CA ARG A 330 53.27 -12.65 -38.28
C ARG A 330 54.25 -12.55 -39.44
N ASP A 331 53.94 -11.79 -40.48
CA ASP A 331 54.79 -11.54 -41.63
C ASP A 331 55.99 -10.67 -41.25
N LEU A 332 55.81 -9.65 -40.39
CA LEU A 332 56.91 -8.84 -39.85
C LEU A 332 57.78 -9.65 -38.87
N VAL A 333 57.18 -10.46 -38.00
CA VAL A 333 57.91 -11.41 -37.13
C VAL A 333 58.59 -12.47 -37.97
N GLN A 334 58.05 -12.87 -39.12
CA GLN A 334 58.72 -13.78 -40.04
C GLN A 334 59.85 -13.07 -40.80
N GLN A 335 59.71 -11.81 -41.22
CA GLN A 335 60.81 -11.01 -41.76
C GLN A 335 61.90 -10.73 -40.72
N VAL A 336 61.55 -10.55 -39.44
CA VAL A 336 62.49 -10.40 -38.32
C VAL A 336 63.06 -11.77 -37.90
N ALA A 337 62.32 -12.86 -38.03
CA ALA A 337 62.80 -14.22 -37.79
C ALA A 337 63.69 -14.71 -38.94
N ASP A 338 63.43 -14.32 -40.18
CA ASP A 338 64.26 -14.55 -41.36
C ASP A 338 65.44 -13.57 -41.38
N GLY A 339 65.24 -12.34 -40.92
CA GLY A 339 66.29 -11.41 -40.53
C GLY A 339 67.15 -11.93 -39.38
N HIS A 340 66.58 -12.70 -38.45
CA HIS A 340 67.30 -13.43 -37.41
C HIS A 340 67.79 -14.81 -37.85
N LYS A 341 67.31 -15.43 -38.94
CA LYS A 341 67.93 -16.59 -39.58
C LYS A 341 69.10 -16.13 -40.44
N ASN A 342 69.00 -14.99 -41.10
CA ASN A 342 70.08 -14.32 -41.83
C ASN A 342 71.08 -13.70 -40.86
N SER A 343 70.65 -13.14 -39.72
CA SER A 343 71.53 -12.65 -38.66
C SER A 343 72.05 -13.78 -37.77
N LYS A 344 71.36 -14.92 -37.61
CA LYS A 344 71.95 -16.14 -37.04
C LYS A 344 72.87 -16.81 -38.04
N ALA A 345 72.60 -16.83 -39.34
CA ALA A 345 73.50 -17.32 -40.37
C ALA A 345 74.67 -16.36 -40.58
N ALA A 346 74.51 -15.07 -40.33
CA ALA A 346 75.60 -14.10 -40.28
C ALA A 346 76.34 -14.14 -38.95
N LYS A 347 75.70 -14.44 -37.81
CA LYS A 347 76.32 -14.74 -36.51
C LYS A 347 76.86 -16.17 -36.43
N ALA A 348 76.51 -17.06 -37.35
CA ALA A 348 77.01 -18.43 -37.51
C ALA A 348 78.08 -18.49 -38.59
N LYS A 349 78.03 -17.64 -39.63
CA LYS A 349 79.22 -17.28 -40.42
C LYS A 349 80.18 -16.44 -39.59
N LEU A 350 79.69 -15.57 -38.69
CA LEU A 350 80.46 -14.85 -37.68
C LEU A 350 80.58 -15.62 -36.37
N GLN A 351 80.19 -16.91 -36.33
CA GLN A 351 80.62 -17.95 -35.37
C GLN A 351 81.29 -19.12 -36.11
N GLU A 352 81.48 -19.06 -37.42
CA GLU A 352 82.53 -19.75 -38.14
C GLU A 352 83.74 -18.81 -38.20
N ILE A 353 83.52 -17.49 -38.23
CA ILE A 353 84.52 -16.45 -38.06
C ILE A 353 84.66 -16.06 -36.57
N LYS A 354 83.71 -16.38 -35.66
CA LYS A 354 83.97 -16.41 -34.20
C LYS A 354 84.31 -17.81 -33.68
N GLN A 355 83.74 -18.95 -34.03
CA GLN A 355 84.49 -20.22 -33.84
C GLN A 355 85.71 -20.33 -34.81
N ARG A 356 86.16 -19.19 -35.41
CA ARG A 356 87.57 -18.76 -35.55
C ARG A 356 88.00 -17.77 -34.40
N ILE A 357 87.54 -16.49 -34.32
CA ILE A 357 87.92 -15.37 -33.37
C ILE A 357 87.43 -15.44 -31.88
N VAL A 358 86.63 -16.44 -31.55
CA VAL A 358 86.07 -16.93 -30.28
C VAL A 358 86.15 -18.46 -30.34
N LYS A 359 87.26 -19.02 -30.78
CA LYS A 359 87.67 -20.21 -30.03
C LYS A 359 88.20 -19.65 -28.65
N GLU A 360 87.23 -19.05 -27.82
CA GLU A 360 87.25 -18.21 -26.52
C GLU A 360 85.99 -17.95 -25.47
N VAL A 361 84.86 -17.14 -25.64
CA VAL A 361 84.07 -16.21 -24.64
C VAL A 361 82.52 -16.46 -24.14
N CYS A 362 81.83 -15.61 -23.26
CA CYS A 362 80.57 -15.80 -22.35
C CYS A 362 79.39 -14.66 -22.20
N GLU A 363 78.31 -14.72 -21.30
CA GLU A 363 76.98 -13.88 -21.18
C GLU A 363 76.13 -13.81 -19.77
N GLN A 364 74.90 -13.16 -19.54
CA GLN A 364 74.18 -12.78 -18.18
C GLN A 364 72.58 -12.96 -17.79
N SER A 365 71.79 -12.01 -17.11
CA SER A 365 70.76 -12.08 -15.91
C SER A 365 69.13 -11.82 -15.93
N ARG A 366 68.32 -11.56 -14.81
CA ARG A 366 66.78 -11.84 -14.45
C ARG A 366 65.84 -10.76 -13.63
N GLU A 367 64.69 -11.07 -12.87
CA GLU A 367 63.84 -10.21 -11.86
C GLU A 367 62.26 -10.57 -11.49
N LEU A 368 61.41 -9.90 -10.56
CA LEU A 368 60.07 -10.45 -9.91
C LEU A 368 58.78 -9.77 -9.07
N LEU A 369 57.84 -8.99 -8.35
CA LEU A 369 56.44 -9.27 -7.63
C LEU A 369 55.52 -8.02 -7.05
N SER A 370 54.31 -7.84 -6.30
CA SER A 370 53.05 -8.49 -5.58
C SER A 370 51.83 -7.51 -4.99
N GLN A 371 50.62 -7.90 -4.36
CA GLN A 371 49.36 -7.04 -3.88
C GLN A 371 48.06 -7.57 -2.97
N ALA A 372 47.08 -6.78 -2.31
CA ALA A 372 45.75 -7.16 -1.52
C ALA A 372 44.61 -6.07 -0.97
N LEU A 373 43.32 -6.34 -0.39
CA LEU A 373 42.20 -5.41 0.28
C LEU A 373 40.83 -5.99 1.06
N GLU A 374 39.76 -5.22 1.60
CA GLU A 374 38.55 -5.58 2.58
C GLU A 374 36.97 -5.00 2.52
N GLU A 375 36.07 -4.77 3.60
CA GLU A 375 34.47 -4.77 3.71
C GLU A 375 33.51 -3.62 4.45
N ALA A 376 32.15 -3.77 4.81
CA ALA A 376 31.07 -2.75 5.35
C ALA A 376 29.54 -3.16 5.89
N GLN A 377 28.57 -2.29 6.43
CA GLN A 377 27.25 -2.62 7.24
C GLN A 377 25.68 -2.26 6.92
N SER A 378 24.96 -1.24 7.54
CA SER A 378 23.73 -1.22 8.52
C SER A 378 22.17 -0.90 8.20
N GLU A 379 21.13 -1.10 9.14
CA GLU A 379 19.60 -0.96 8.90
C GLU A 379 18.47 -0.61 10.02
N LEU A 380 18.67 -0.58 11.34
CA LEU A 380 17.61 -0.98 12.34
C LEU A 380 16.60 0.06 12.96
N SER A 381 16.41 1.28 12.43
CA SER A 381 15.60 2.35 13.12
C SER A 381 14.44 2.95 12.30
N ARG A 382 13.70 2.18 11.48
CA ARG A 382 12.54 1.35 11.90
C ARG A 382 11.41 2.07 12.65
N LYS A 383 10.21 1.97 12.07
CA LYS A 383 9.04 1.21 12.60
C LYS A 383 8.56 1.42 14.05
N MET A 384 8.88 2.53 14.71
CA MET A 384 8.09 2.95 15.89
C MET A 384 6.88 3.79 15.46
N GLU A 385 7.07 4.72 14.54
CA GLU A 385 6.19 5.89 14.44
C GLU A 385 4.95 5.80 13.51
N LEU A 386 4.04 4.80 13.64
CA LEU A 386 2.92 4.61 12.66
C LEU A 386 1.41 4.63 13.10
N ILE A 387 0.90 4.05 14.22
CA ILE A 387 -0.53 4.23 14.64
C ILE A 387 -0.84 4.36 16.18
N ARG A 388 -0.89 5.59 16.74
CA ARG A 388 -1.50 5.90 18.07
C ARG A 388 -2.49 7.07 18.13
N GLN A 389 -2.39 8.10 17.29
CA GLN A 389 -3.36 9.23 17.36
C GLN A 389 -4.79 8.87 16.89
N ILE A 390 -4.97 7.70 16.27
CA ILE A 390 -6.11 7.36 15.42
C ILE A 390 -7.47 7.48 16.13
N HIS A 391 -7.59 7.21 17.45
CA HIS A 391 -8.89 7.15 18.11
C HIS A 391 -9.00 7.72 19.58
N ALA A 392 -9.40 9.02 19.77
CA ALA A 392 -10.44 9.56 20.75
C ALA A 392 -11.58 10.59 20.14
N PHE A 393 -12.90 10.54 19.62
CA PHE A 393 -14.38 9.94 19.45
C PHE A 393 -15.78 10.19 20.25
N GLU A 394 -16.57 11.27 19.96
CA GLU A 394 -18.06 11.38 20.16
C GLU A 394 -18.74 11.90 21.52
N SER A 395 -19.00 13.23 21.74
CA SER A 395 -20.34 13.99 21.92
C SER A 395 -21.42 13.99 23.11
N ILE A 396 -22.27 15.10 23.26
CA ILE A 396 -23.73 15.44 23.79
C ILE A 396 -24.29 15.60 25.35
N PRO A 397 -25.28 16.52 25.80
CA PRO A 397 -26.00 16.80 27.20
C PRO A 397 -27.61 17.18 27.30
N LEU A 398 -28.50 17.73 28.26
CA LEU A 398 -28.78 18.25 29.74
C LEU A 398 -30.33 18.66 30.19
N VAL A 399 -30.84 18.94 31.50
CA VAL A 399 -32.31 19.40 31.95
C VAL A 399 -32.71 20.00 33.45
N ARG A 400 -34.02 20.35 33.92
CA ARG A 400 -34.63 20.93 35.28
C ARG A 400 -36.23 20.68 35.61
N GLU A 401 -37.16 21.15 36.57
CA GLU A 401 -37.50 22.02 37.86
C GLU A 401 -38.94 21.65 38.60
N LYS A 402 -39.84 22.21 39.57
CA LYS A 402 -40.25 23.40 40.51
C LYS A 402 -41.44 23.18 41.65
N PHE A 403 -42.02 24.17 42.49
CA PHE A 403 -43.04 24.10 43.71
C PHE A 403 -44.04 25.38 44.01
N ILE A 404 -44.96 25.77 45.03
CA ILE A 404 -45.65 25.45 46.42
C ILE A 404 -46.93 26.41 46.91
N ASP A 405 -47.68 26.35 48.11
CA ASP A 405 -49.02 27.08 48.57
C ASP A 405 -49.51 27.28 50.15
N GLU A 406 -50.65 27.98 50.64
CA GLU A 406 -51.11 28.39 52.11
C GLU A 406 -52.67 28.79 52.59
N THR A 407 -53.17 29.08 53.90
CA THR A 407 -54.65 29.45 54.41
C THR A 407 -55.11 29.95 55.94
N GLU A 408 -56.43 30.40 56.28
CA GLU A 408 -57.34 30.67 57.58
C GLU A 408 -58.05 32.09 58.00
N THR A 409 -58.99 32.31 59.04
CA THR A 409 -60.08 33.41 59.16
C THR A 409 -60.52 34.17 60.52
N ALA A 410 -61.46 35.21 60.55
CA ALA A 410 -61.81 36.17 61.69
C ALA A 410 -63.27 36.84 61.78
N GLY A 411 -63.60 37.73 62.78
CA GLY A 411 -64.90 38.52 62.90
C GLY A 411 -65.02 39.67 63.97
N HIS A 412 -65.83 40.76 63.74
CA HIS A 412 -65.72 42.10 64.43
C HIS A 412 -67.01 43.01 64.52
N ASP A 413 -67.50 43.36 65.73
CA ASP A 413 -68.70 44.18 66.06
C ASP A 413 -68.86 45.56 65.36
N LEU A 414 -70.02 45.87 64.71
CA LEU A 414 -70.26 47.15 64.00
C LEU A 414 -71.72 47.66 63.94
N LEU A 415 -71.89 49.00 63.95
CA LEU A 415 -73.20 49.70 63.91
C LEU A 415 -74.06 49.46 62.66
N CYS A 416 -73.48 48.91 61.59
CA CYS A 416 -74.21 48.52 60.37
C CYS A 416 -74.72 47.06 60.43
N GLU A 417 -74.62 46.40 61.59
CA GLU A 417 -75.35 45.16 61.91
C GLU A 417 -76.85 45.43 61.97
N MET A 418 -77.46 45.57 60.78
CA MET A 418 -78.86 45.21 60.62
C MET A 418 -78.99 43.72 60.94
N SER A 419 -79.34 43.43 62.19
CA SER A 419 -79.68 42.09 62.64
C SER A 419 -80.67 41.45 61.65
N LEU A 420 -80.53 40.14 61.43
CA LEU A 420 -80.92 39.44 60.20
C LEU A 420 -82.44 39.41 59.88
N ALA A 421 -83.29 40.16 60.60
CA ALA A 421 -84.75 39.99 60.70
C ALA A 421 -85.61 41.12 60.10
N GLU A 422 -85.58 42.37 60.61
CA GLU A 422 -86.47 43.46 60.14
C GLU A 422 -86.32 43.78 58.65
N LEU A 423 -85.13 43.49 58.11
CA LEU A 423 -84.77 43.52 56.70
C LEU A 423 -85.74 42.74 55.78
N ARG A 424 -86.63 41.87 56.33
CA ARG A 424 -87.42 40.89 55.55
C ARG A 424 -88.79 41.34 55.06
N GLU A 425 -89.49 42.26 55.74
CA GLU A 425 -90.93 42.48 55.53
C GLU A 425 -91.27 43.61 54.54
N ARG A 426 -90.59 44.77 54.60
CA ARG A 426 -90.73 45.82 53.55
C ARG A 426 -90.29 45.34 52.16
N LEU A 427 -89.51 44.28 52.10
CA LEU A 427 -89.21 43.57 50.85
C LEU A 427 -90.44 42.84 50.26
N MET A 428 -91.56 42.66 50.96
CA MET A 428 -92.70 41.86 50.47
C MET A 428 -93.51 42.56 49.37
N MET A 429 -94.17 43.69 49.64
CA MET A 429 -94.94 44.41 48.59
C MET A 429 -94.05 44.89 47.43
N LEU A 430 -92.77 45.16 47.71
CA LEU A 430 -91.78 45.49 46.69
C LEU A 430 -91.28 44.27 45.89
N ARG A 431 -91.54 43.03 46.33
CA ARG A 431 -91.40 41.82 45.50
C ARG A 431 -92.59 41.68 44.53
N GLU A 432 -93.83 41.88 44.95
CA GLU A 432 -95.00 41.57 44.09
C GLU A 432 -95.04 42.34 42.76
N LEU A 433 -94.89 43.68 42.78
CA LEU A 433 -94.82 44.46 41.54
C LEU A 433 -93.52 44.19 40.75
N GLN A 434 -92.43 43.91 41.46
CA GLN A 434 -91.17 43.49 40.88
C GLN A 434 -91.29 42.09 40.23
N GLU A 435 -92.15 41.20 40.72
CA GLU A 435 -92.39 39.86 40.21
C GLU A 435 -93.14 39.92 38.89
N PHE A 436 -94.18 40.75 38.75
CA PHE A 436 -94.85 40.95 37.45
C PHE A 436 -93.91 41.55 36.39
N GLU A 437 -93.17 42.62 36.71
CA GLU A 437 -92.16 43.15 35.78
C GLU A 437 -91.05 42.12 35.47
N GLN A 438 -90.69 41.27 36.43
CA GLN A 438 -89.76 40.19 36.19
C GLN A 438 -90.37 39.09 35.31
N GLU A 439 -91.67 38.80 35.38
CA GLU A 439 -92.32 37.78 34.56
C GLU A 439 -92.35 38.17 33.08
N GLU A 440 -92.73 39.39 32.73
CA GLU A 440 -92.64 39.86 31.34
C GLU A 440 -91.19 39.86 30.82
N ARG A 441 -90.24 40.33 31.64
CA ARG A 441 -88.80 40.29 31.30
C ARG A 441 -88.27 38.86 31.17
N ARG A 442 -88.69 37.92 32.05
CA ARG A 442 -88.34 36.49 31.99
C ARG A 442 -88.88 35.87 30.70
N ASN A 443 -90.13 36.17 30.33
CA ASN A 443 -90.77 35.64 29.12
C ASN A 443 -90.09 36.16 27.84
N TRP A 444 -89.78 37.45 27.76
CA TRP A 444 -89.02 38.02 26.64
C TRP A 444 -87.60 37.43 26.55
N ILE A 445 -86.89 37.33 27.68
CA ILE A 445 -85.56 36.67 27.77
C ILE A 445 -85.64 35.19 27.36
N LEU A 446 -86.75 34.50 27.64
CA LEU A 446 -86.94 33.09 27.29
C LEU A 446 -87.14 32.91 25.78
N GLN A 447 -87.95 33.75 25.13
CA GLN A 447 -88.10 33.73 23.67
C GLN A 447 -86.79 34.10 22.97
N GLU A 448 -86.08 35.12 23.45
CA GLU A 448 -84.79 35.54 22.88
C GLU A 448 -83.70 34.46 23.05
N LYS A 449 -83.77 33.65 24.12
CA LYS A 449 -82.94 32.45 24.29
C LYS A 449 -83.33 31.34 23.32
N GLN A 450 -84.62 31.03 23.16
CA GLN A 450 -85.09 30.00 22.23
C GLN A 450 -84.61 30.26 20.80
N MET A 451 -84.81 31.48 20.27
CA MET A 451 -84.32 31.86 18.93
C MET A 451 -82.78 31.75 18.80
N LYS A 452 -82.03 32.01 19.87
CA LYS A 452 -80.57 31.86 19.90
C LYS A 452 -80.13 30.40 20.01
N GLU A 453 -80.89 29.57 20.71
CA GLU A 453 -80.66 28.12 20.84
C GLU A 453 -80.96 27.40 19.51
N GLU A 454 -82.06 27.74 18.83
CA GLU A 454 -82.39 27.27 17.48
C GLU A 454 -81.29 27.62 16.47
N LEU A 455 -80.88 28.90 16.39
CA LEU A 455 -79.79 29.33 15.50
C LEU A 455 -78.47 28.60 15.78
N LEU A 456 -78.17 28.27 17.05
CA LEU A 456 -76.97 27.53 17.41
C LEU A 456 -77.08 26.04 17.08
N LEU A 457 -78.27 25.44 17.11
CA LEU A 457 -78.52 24.08 16.63
C LEU A 457 -78.33 24.00 15.11
N ASP A 458 -78.93 24.90 14.34
CA ASP A 458 -78.74 24.98 12.88
C ASP A 458 -77.25 25.09 12.52
N GLN A 459 -76.50 25.94 13.22
CA GLN A 459 -75.06 26.08 12.99
C GLN A 459 -74.27 24.82 13.41
N LEU A 460 -74.66 24.14 14.50
CA LEU A 460 -74.04 22.88 14.91
C LEU A 460 -74.28 21.75 13.91
N ASP A 461 -75.48 21.63 13.34
CA ASP A 461 -75.80 20.61 12.34
C ASP A 461 -75.06 20.86 11.01
N ASN A 462 -74.96 22.12 10.57
CA ASN A 462 -74.12 22.49 9.43
C ASN A 462 -72.63 22.17 9.69
N ILE A 463 -72.11 22.49 10.89
CA ILE A 463 -70.73 22.14 11.29
C ILE A 463 -70.53 20.62 11.32
N ALA A 464 -71.49 19.85 11.84
CA ALA A 464 -71.42 18.39 11.88
C ALA A 464 -71.40 17.78 10.48
N LEU A 465 -72.23 18.30 9.57
CA LEU A 465 -72.23 17.92 8.16
C LEU A 465 -70.87 18.24 7.52
N CYS A 466 -70.38 19.48 7.63
CA CYS A 466 -69.08 19.89 7.08
C CYS A 466 -67.91 19.06 7.64
N ARG A 467 -67.88 18.76 8.94
CA ARG A 467 -66.88 17.87 9.55
C ARG A 467 -66.96 16.47 8.96
N SER A 468 -68.15 15.87 8.86
CA SER A 468 -68.32 14.52 8.29
C SER A 468 -67.88 14.43 6.83
N LEU A 469 -68.15 15.48 6.03
CA LEU A 469 -67.69 15.59 4.64
C LEU A 469 -66.17 15.77 4.56
N VAL A 470 -65.57 16.57 5.44
CA VAL A 470 -64.11 16.75 5.53
C VAL A 470 -63.42 15.46 5.96
N GLU A 471 -63.98 14.70 6.90
CA GLU A 471 -63.48 13.40 7.35
C GLU A 471 -63.56 12.35 6.23
N GLN A 472 -64.70 12.23 5.55
CA GLN A 472 -64.86 11.36 4.38
C GLN A 472 -63.89 11.75 3.25
N ALA A 473 -63.76 13.04 2.95
CA ALA A 473 -62.81 13.54 1.97
C ALA A 473 -61.35 13.38 2.41
N ALA A 474 -61.05 13.37 3.71
CA ALA A 474 -59.71 13.10 4.24
C ALA A 474 -59.37 11.60 4.15
N ALA A 475 -60.31 10.71 4.47
CA ALA A 475 -60.16 9.27 4.27
C ALA A 475 -59.99 8.92 2.78
N ALA A 476 -60.83 9.49 1.92
CA ALA A 476 -60.72 9.34 0.46
C ALA A 476 -59.39 9.87 -0.08
N ARG A 477 -58.94 11.05 0.36
CA ARG A 477 -57.61 11.59 0.01
C ARG A 477 -56.46 10.73 0.54
N SER A 478 -56.57 10.15 1.74
CA SER A 478 -55.55 9.24 2.27
C SER A 478 -55.42 7.96 1.43
N ILE A 479 -56.56 7.37 1.03
CA ILE A 479 -56.60 6.22 0.11
C ILE A 479 -56.05 6.61 -1.26
N GLN A 480 -56.44 7.76 -1.79
CA GLN A 480 -55.97 8.26 -3.09
C GLN A 480 -54.46 8.56 -3.07
N VAL A 481 -53.92 9.14 -2.00
CA VAL A 481 -52.48 9.36 -1.83
C VAL A 481 -51.73 8.03 -1.77
N LEU A 482 -52.19 7.04 -1.00
CA LEU A 482 -51.56 5.71 -0.96
C LEU A 482 -51.57 5.02 -2.35
N ILE A 483 -52.65 5.16 -3.11
CA ILE A 483 -52.74 4.65 -4.49
C ILE A 483 -51.78 5.42 -5.41
N SER A 484 -51.76 6.76 -5.33
CA SER A 484 -50.85 7.60 -6.13
C SER A 484 -49.38 7.39 -5.77
N GLU A 485 -49.03 7.16 -4.50
CA GLU A 485 -47.66 6.82 -4.08
C GLU A 485 -47.25 5.44 -4.62
N LEU A 486 -48.14 4.45 -4.60
CA LEU A 486 -47.88 3.13 -5.19
C LEU A 486 -47.66 3.24 -6.72
N LEU A 487 -48.54 3.98 -7.41
CA LEU A 487 -48.46 4.22 -8.86
C LEU A 487 -47.20 5.02 -9.21
N ASN A 488 -46.97 6.19 -8.60
CA ASN A 488 -45.77 6.99 -8.78
C ASN A 488 -44.50 6.18 -8.49
N SER A 489 -44.49 5.34 -7.45
CA SER A 489 -43.34 4.48 -7.16
C SER A 489 -43.14 3.37 -8.20
N GLN A 490 -44.18 2.94 -8.91
CA GLN A 490 -44.05 2.01 -10.04
C GLN A 490 -43.63 2.74 -11.33
N GLU A 491 -44.21 3.90 -11.61
CA GLU A 491 -43.91 4.76 -12.76
C GLU A 491 -42.49 5.30 -12.67
N GLU A 492 -42.03 5.80 -11.51
CA GLU A 492 -40.62 6.15 -11.30
C GLU A 492 -39.68 4.99 -11.63
N LYS A 493 -40.03 3.75 -11.27
CA LYS A 493 -39.19 2.58 -11.59
C LYS A 493 -39.16 2.33 -13.09
N ARG A 494 -40.30 2.45 -13.78
CA ARG A 494 -40.41 2.34 -15.26
C ARG A 494 -39.63 3.45 -15.97
N MET A 495 -39.87 4.72 -15.63
CA MET A 495 -39.13 5.87 -16.11
C MET A 495 -37.62 5.74 -15.85
N LYS A 496 -37.19 5.26 -14.67
CA LYS A 496 -35.77 5.03 -14.36
C LYS A 496 -35.15 3.86 -15.14
N SER A 497 -35.93 2.88 -15.62
CA SER A 497 -35.46 1.91 -16.63
C SER A 497 -35.47 2.49 -18.05
N GLU A 498 -36.51 3.22 -18.43
CA GLU A 498 -36.66 3.81 -19.77
C GLU A 498 -35.59 4.88 -20.06
N LEU A 499 -35.26 5.72 -19.07
CA LEU A 499 -34.11 6.64 -19.09
C LEU A 499 -32.78 5.91 -19.34
N ARG A 500 -32.55 4.78 -18.65
CA ARG A 500 -31.33 3.97 -18.83
C ARG A 500 -31.31 3.30 -20.19
N GLU A 501 -32.45 2.85 -20.68
CA GLU A 501 -32.59 2.29 -22.01
C GLU A 501 -32.36 3.35 -23.10
N ALA A 502 -32.93 4.55 -22.98
CA ALA A 502 -32.70 5.67 -23.89
C ALA A 502 -31.21 6.02 -24.00
N VAL A 503 -30.55 6.24 -22.86
CA VAL A 503 -29.10 6.49 -22.78
C VAL A 503 -28.26 5.33 -23.33
N SER A 504 -28.76 4.08 -23.26
CA SER A 504 -28.09 2.93 -23.89
C SER A 504 -28.31 2.83 -25.42
N LYS A 505 -29.42 3.40 -25.91
CA LYS A 505 -29.83 3.41 -27.33
C LYS A 505 -29.29 4.63 -28.10
N ASP A 506 -28.87 5.68 -27.38
CA ASP A 506 -28.19 6.87 -27.92
C ASP A 506 -27.09 6.49 -28.92
N GLU A 507 -27.21 6.95 -30.18
CA GLU A 507 -26.24 6.65 -31.24
C GLU A 507 -24.81 7.06 -30.84
N ARG A 508 -24.70 8.18 -30.14
CA ARG A 508 -23.46 8.75 -29.59
C ARG A 508 -22.80 7.82 -28.57
N VAL A 509 -23.60 7.20 -27.70
CA VAL A 509 -23.15 6.25 -26.67
C VAL A 509 -22.80 4.92 -27.33
N LEU A 510 -23.63 4.41 -28.24
CA LEU A 510 -23.39 3.18 -28.99
C LEU A 510 -22.11 3.24 -29.85
N ALA A 511 -21.80 4.39 -30.47
CA ALA A 511 -20.56 4.59 -31.21
C ALA A 511 -19.31 4.52 -30.31
N LEU A 512 -19.41 5.07 -29.09
CA LEU A 512 -18.34 5.00 -28.09
C LEU A 512 -18.19 3.58 -27.51
N GLN A 513 -19.28 2.83 -27.31
CA GLN A 513 -19.22 1.42 -26.94
C GLN A 513 -18.52 0.58 -28.02
N LYS A 514 -18.91 0.72 -29.29
CA LYS A 514 -18.30 0.01 -30.43
C LYS A 514 -16.80 0.32 -30.57
N THR A 515 -16.40 1.59 -30.45
CA THR A 515 -14.97 1.96 -30.51
C THR A 515 -14.18 1.45 -29.31
N LEU A 516 -14.76 1.47 -28.09
CA LEU A 516 -14.17 0.87 -26.90
C LEU A 516 -13.93 -0.64 -27.07
N GLU A 517 -14.89 -1.38 -27.62
CA GLU A 517 -14.73 -2.80 -27.94
C GLU A 517 -13.62 -3.04 -28.96
N GLN A 518 -13.54 -2.23 -30.02
CA GLN A 518 -12.46 -2.30 -31.02
C GLN A 518 -11.07 -2.09 -30.38
N LYS A 519 -10.89 -1.11 -29.49
CA LYS A 519 -9.59 -0.91 -28.78
C LYS A 519 -9.26 -2.08 -27.87
N GLN A 520 -10.25 -2.64 -27.16
CA GLN A 520 -10.04 -3.85 -26.37
C GLN A 520 -9.67 -5.07 -27.24
N GLN A 521 -10.24 -5.19 -28.44
CA GLN A 521 -9.88 -6.24 -29.40
C GLN A 521 -8.45 -6.04 -29.95
N GLU A 522 -8.04 -4.82 -30.34
CA GLU A 522 -6.66 -4.50 -30.76
C GLU A 522 -5.65 -4.93 -29.66
N ARG A 523 -5.98 -4.67 -28.38
CA ARG A 523 -5.15 -5.05 -27.24
C ARG A 523 -5.15 -6.56 -26.96
N ARG A 524 -6.26 -7.27 -27.17
CA ARG A 524 -6.31 -8.74 -27.06
C ARG A 524 -5.48 -9.40 -28.16
N GLN A 525 -5.54 -8.89 -29.39
CA GLN A 525 -4.74 -9.35 -30.53
C GLN A 525 -3.23 -9.17 -30.28
N LYS A 526 -2.77 -7.98 -29.91
CA LYS A 526 -1.34 -7.76 -29.60
C LYS A 526 -0.82 -8.61 -28.44
N LYS A 527 -1.68 -8.90 -27.45
CA LYS A 527 -1.32 -9.84 -26.37
C LYS A 527 -1.18 -11.28 -26.86
N SER A 528 -2.00 -11.74 -27.80
CA SER A 528 -1.86 -13.08 -28.38
C SER A 528 -0.66 -13.17 -29.32
N GLU A 529 -0.39 -12.14 -30.14
CA GLU A 529 0.84 -12.02 -30.95
C GLU A 529 2.11 -12.10 -30.08
N LYS A 530 2.14 -11.34 -28.97
CA LYS A 530 3.24 -11.32 -27.99
C LYS A 530 3.31 -12.58 -27.11
N ALA A 531 2.28 -13.44 -27.14
CA ALA A 531 2.32 -14.77 -26.53
C ALA A 531 2.81 -15.83 -27.52
N ASN A 532 2.39 -15.76 -28.78
CA ASN A 532 2.78 -16.69 -29.84
C ASN A 532 4.26 -16.53 -30.22
N THR A 533 4.73 -15.29 -30.42
CA THR A 533 6.18 -15.02 -30.61
C THR A 533 7.04 -15.61 -29.48
N LYS A 534 6.61 -15.47 -28.21
CA LYS A 534 7.27 -16.07 -27.04
C LYS A 534 7.12 -17.60 -26.90
N ARG A 535 6.27 -18.25 -27.70
CA ARG A 535 6.25 -19.71 -27.86
C ARG A 535 7.27 -20.12 -28.93
N ASN A 536 7.21 -19.49 -30.10
CA ASN A 536 8.12 -19.75 -31.22
C ASN A 536 9.60 -19.45 -30.87
N GLU A 537 9.90 -18.52 -29.95
CA GLU A 537 11.26 -18.31 -29.40
C GLU A 537 11.79 -19.46 -28.51
N LYS A 538 10.91 -20.34 -28.00
CA LYS A 538 11.26 -21.44 -27.10
C LYS A 538 11.49 -22.76 -27.83
N GLU A 539 10.78 -23.00 -28.93
CA GLU A 539 10.92 -24.19 -29.78
C GLU A 539 12.36 -24.43 -30.30
N PRO A 540 13.10 -23.46 -30.87
CA PRO A 540 14.49 -23.67 -31.28
C PRO A 540 15.42 -23.94 -30.08
N ARG A 541 15.08 -23.47 -28.88
CA ARG A 541 15.85 -23.79 -27.65
C ARG A 541 15.68 -25.23 -27.18
N LEU A 542 14.60 -25.91 -27.59
CA LEU A 542 14.43 -27.35 -27.39
C LEU A 542 15.19 -28.13 -28.46
N GLY A 543 15.09 -27.72 -29.73
CA GLY A 543 15.86 -28.32 -30.83
C GLY A 543 17.38 -28.32 -30.59
N VAL A 544 17.94 -27.19 -30.14
CA VAL A 544 19.38 -27.09 -29.79
C VAL A 544 19.75 -28.02 -28.64
N LYS A 545 18.91 -28.15 -27.59
CA LYS A 545 19.17 -29.08 -26.48
C LYS A 545 19.19 -30.54 -26.94
N ASN A 546 18.22 -30.94 -27.75
CA ASN A 546 18.15 -32.30 -28.28
C ASN A 546 19.34 -32.59 -29.21
N SER A 547 19.78 -31.60 -30.01
CA SER A 547 20.97 -31.75 -30.86
C SER A 547 22.28 -31.87 -30.06
N ILE A 548 22.39 -31.20 -28.90
CA ILE A 548 23.53 -31.36 -27.99
C ILE A 548 23.50 -32.74 -27.34
N HIS A 549 22.34 -33.18 -26.85
CA HIS A 549 22.18 -34.50 -26.23
C HIS A 549 22.49 -35.64 -27.22
N ASN A 550 22.01 -35.56 -28.46
CA ASN A 550 22.31 -36.54 -29.50
C ASN A 550 23.81 -36.58 -29.84
N LYS A 551 24.55 -35.47 -29.74
CA LYS A 551 26.02 -35.49 -29.86
C LYS A 551 26.69 -36.23 -28.71
N GLN A 552 26.25 -36.00 -27.48
CA GLN A 552 26.80 -36.71 -26.32
C GLN A 552 26.56 -38.22 -26.42
N VAL A 553 25.36 -38.65 -26.83
CA VAL A 553 25.05 -40.07 -27.07
C VAL A 553 25.90 -40.68 -28.19
N LEU A 554 26.23 -39.92 -29.24
CA LEU A 554 27.14 -40.38 -30.30
C LEU A 554 28.61 -40.46 -29.83
N GLU A 555 29.06 -39.53 -29.01
CA GLU A 555 30.39 -39.55 -28.38
C GLU A 555 30.50 -40.72 -27.40
N GLU A 556 29.49 -40.97 -26.56
CA GLU A 556 29.38 -42.13 -25.67
C GLU A 556 29.45 -43.46 -26.45
N HIS A 557 28.71 -43.59 -27.56
CA HIS A 557 28.78 -44.77 -28.43
C HIS A 557 30.18 -45.01 -29.02
N GLN A 558 30.91 -43.95 -29.39
CA GLN A 558 32.30 -44.07 -29.87
C GLN A 558 33.25 -44.55 -28.77
N TRP A 559 33.05 -44.12 -27.51
CA TRP A 559 33.83 -44.65 -26.38
C TRP A 559 33.55 -46.13 -26.13
N GLU A 560 32.29 -46.58 -26.19
CA GLU A 560 31.98 -48.02 -26.04
C GLU A 560 32.63 -48.88 -27.14
N GLU A 561 32.68 -48.39 -28.39
CA GLU A 561 33.34 -49.12 -29.49
C GLU A 561 34.87 -49.20 -29.31
N LEU A 562 35.49 -48.14 -28.77
CA LEU A 562 36.91 -48.14 -28.42
C LEU A 562 37.21 -49.09 -27.24
N GLU A 563 36.36 -49.12 -26.21
CA GLU A 563 36.49 -50.07 -25.10
C GLU A 563 36.34 -51.53 -25.57
N ARG A 564 35.32 -51.85 -26.37
CA ARG A 564 35.14 -53.20 -26.96
C ARG A 564 36.35 -53.61 -27.83
N SER A 565 36.95 -52.68 -28.56
CA SER A 565 38.16 -52.91 -29.35
C SER A 565 39.37 -53.25 -28.46
N LEU A 566 39.54 -52.53 -27.35
CA LEU A 566 40.58 -52.82 -26.35
C LEU A 566 40.36 -54.16 -25.64
N GLU A 567 39.12 -54.50 -25.26
CA GLU A 567 38.77 -55.80 -24.68
C GLU A 567 39.11 -56.96 -25.63
N GLN A 568 38.79 -56.83 -26.92
CA GLN A 568 39.14 -57.83 -27.94
C GLN A 568 40.66 -58.00 -28.10
N GLN A 569 41.44 -56.90 -28.09
CA GLN A 569 42.90 -56.97 -28.11
C GLN A 569 43.45 -57.67 -26.85
N VAL A 570 42.93 -57.33 -25.67
CA VAL A 570 43.33 -57.96 -24.39
C VAL A 570 42.99 -59.45 -24.38
N HIS A 571 41.80 -59.86 -24.85
CA HIS A 571 41.44 -61.27 -25.00
C HIS A 571 42.33 -62.01 -26.00
N GLY A 572 42.70 -61.39 -27.12
CA GLY A 572 43.66 -61.95 -28.08
C GLY A 572 45.04 -62.19 -27.45
N ILE A 573 45.54 -61.23 -26.66
CA ILE A 573 46.81 -61.35 -25.91
C ILE A 573 46.72 -62.47 -24.86
N ILE A 574 45.61 -62.57 -24.13
CA ILE A 574 45.39 -63.62 -23.13
C ILE A 574 45.38 -65.01 -23.78
N GLN A 575 44.68 -65.21 -24.90
CA GLN A 575 44.67 -66.49 -25.63
C GLN A 575 46.05 -66.87 -26.18
N GLN A 576 46.84 -65.90 -26.65
CA GLN A 576 48.23 -66.14 -27.04
C GLN A 576 49.13 -66.52 -25.85
N SER A 577 48.81 -66.04 -24.64
CA SER A 577 49.53 -66.42 -23.41
C SER A 577 49.17 -67.84 -22.94
N SER A 578 47.89 -68.22 -22.93
CA SER A 578 47.44 -69.56 -22.50
C SER A 578 47.93 -70.68 -23.43
N ASN A 579 48.05 -70.39 -24.72
CA ASN A 579 48.60 -71.33 -25.69
C ASN A 579 50.12 -71.53 -25.52
N LYS A 580 50.84 -70.56 -24.92
CA LYS A 580 52.26 -70.73 -24.53
C LYS A 580 52.42 -71.53 -23.24
N THR A 581 51.55 -71.36 -22.24
CA THR A 581 51.64 -72.15 -21.00
C THR A 581 51.33 -73.63 -21.21
N ASN A 582 50.33 -73.97 -22.04
CA ASN A 582 50.00 -75.37 -22.37
C ASN A 582 51.11 -76.14 -23.11
N ALA A 583 52.06 -75.43 -23.75
CA ALA A 583 53.24 -76.06 -24.33
C ALA A 583 54.30 -76.45 -23.29
N GLY A 584 54.29 -75.83 -22.10
CA GLY A 584 55.28 -76.09 -21.03
C GLY A 584 55.01 -77.34 -20.21
N GLN A 585 53.73 -77.65 -19.92
CA GLN A 585 53.36 -78.73 -18.98
C GLN A 585 53.44 -80.15 -19.55
N LYS A 586 53.93 -80.36 -20.78
CA LYS A 586 54.18 -81.68 -21.39
C LYS A 586 55.66 -82.11 -21.40
N ARG A 587 56.50 -81.55 -20.52
CA ARG A 587 57.90 -81.96 -20.32
C ARG A 587 58.25 -82.09 -18.83
N ALA A 588 57.51 -82.93 -18.11
CA ALA A 588 57.75 -83.22 -16.69
C ALA A 588 57.29 -84.63 -16.26
N PHE A 589 57.37 -85.62 -17.17
CA PHE A 589 57.46 -87.06 -16.91
C PHE A 589 58.12 -87.72 -18.13
#